data_AF-A0A950TUJ2-F1
#
_entry.id   AF-A0A950TUJ2-F1
#
_cell.length_a   1.000
_cell.length_b   1.000
_cell.length_c   1.000
_cell.angle_alpha   90.00
_cell.angle_beta   90.00
_cell.angle_gamma   90.00
#
_symmetry.space_group_name_H-M   'P 1'
#
loop_
_entity.id
_entity.type
_entity.pdbx_description
1 polymer ?
#
loop_
_entity_poly.entity_id
_entity_poly.type
_entity_poly.pdbx_seq_one_letter_code
_entity_poly.pdbx_strand_id
1 'polypeptide(L)'
;MDGIQGLALVGESSAQDDTRLIERWLPIAALGIESTRERTPMTPFPAPNRLHVWWARRPLVASRAAVLASVLPADADRKAFEHAIGIHGDPVASRRRIDAARRKGERFEGDAYTYKRAFSHLPDADDQALAKRGLMKLGLSSVTVLDPTAGGGSIPFESVRLGFSTIGNDLNPVAALIEKATVEYPLKHGARLKPAFEALAAEFVKRREAQLAPYFPPEPEPNCISTNYLWARTVRCPYCEGLVPLSPNWRLAPDGTGVRLKPRLGKGLGEATRRCEFVIVNKPSEHSAGTVADGDAKCPFPDCGHVIDGDEIKRQAQAGGMGEQLFTVVFKRRIETRTKAGKRGR
;
A
#
# COMPACT_ATOMS: atom_id res chain seq x y z
N MET A 1 10.64 0.12 74.55
CA MET A 1 9.42 0.62 73.90
C MET A 1 9.83 1.55 72.77
N ASP A 2 10.02 1.18 71.52
CA ASP A 2 10.02 -0.06 70.73
C ASP A 2 10.91 0.31 69.52
N GLY A 3 11.99 -0.40 69.21
CA GLY A 3 11.90 -1.68 68.51
C GLY A 3 11.96 -1.49 66.98
N ILE A 4 13.02 -0.87 66.45
CA ILE A 4 13.34 -0.98 65.02
C ILE A 4 14.14 -2.27 64.85
N GLN A 5 13.41 -3.38 64.70
CA GLN A 5 13.99 -4.68 64.39
C GLN A 5 14.14 -4.84 62.87
N GLY A 6 15.39 -5.05 62.47
CA GLY A 6 15.81 -5.99 61.43
C GLY A 6 15.08 -5.95 60.09
N LEU A 7 15.63 -5.21 59.13
CA LEU A 7 15.52 -5.59 57.73
C LEU A 7 16.29 -6.91 57.56
N ALA A 8 15.58 -8.03 57.64
CA ALA A 8 16.16 -9.33 57.33
C ALA A 8 16.63 -9.31 55.88
N LEU A 9 17.94 -9.48 55.69
CA LEU A 9 18.53 -9.80 54.40
C LEU A 9 17.88 -11.10 53.93
N VAL A 10 16.98 -10.97 52.95
CA VAL A 10 16.41 -12.09 52.23
C VAL A 10 17.60 -12.84 51.63
N GLY A 11 17.72 -14.11 52.03
CA GLY A 11 18.86 -14.97 51.69
C GLY A 11 19.14 -14.97 50.19
N GLU A 12 20.43 -15.14 49.87
CA GLU A 12 20.93 -15.38 48.53
C GLU A 12 20.20 -16.57 47.92
N SER A 13 19.14 -16.27 47.15
CA SER A 13 18.67 -17.16 46.11
C SER A 13 19.85 -17.38 45.18
N SER A 14 20.31 -18.62 45.03
CA SER A 14 21.21 -18.99 43.94
C SER A 14 20.70 -18.31 42.67
N ALA A 15 21.51 -17.46 42.04
CA ALA A 15 21.11 -16.68 40.87
C ALA A 15 20.69 -17.67 39.77
N GLN A 16 19.39 -17.95 39.70
CA GLN A 16 18.78 -18.63 38.58
C GLN A 16 19.18 -17.78 37.37
N ASP A 17 19.87 -18.37 36.40
CA ASP A 17 20.35 -17.66 35.22
C ASP A 17 19.17 -16.93 34.57
N ASP A 18 19.09 -15.62 34.80
CA ASP A 18 18.01 -14.76 34.33
C ASP A 18 18.23 -14.33 32.87
N THR A 19 19.24 -14.89 32.21
CA THR A 19 19.54 -14.57 30.82
C THR A 19 18.35 -14.95 29.92
N ARG A 20 17.90 -13.99 29.11
CA ARG A 20 16.80 -14.15 28.16
C ARG A 20 17.27 -14.80 26.87
N LEU A 21 16.35 -15.45 26.15
CA LEU A 21 16.60 -16.01 24.84
C LEU A 21 17.25 -14.97 23.91
N ILE A 22 16.70 -13.76 23.87
CA ILE A 22 17.19 -12.66 23.02
C ILE A 22 18.66 -12.28 23.27
N GLU A 23 19.18 -12.53 24.48
CA GLU A 23 20.56 -12.20 24.86
C GLU A 23 21.55 -13.32 24.49
N ARG A 24 21.09 -14.56 24.31
CA ARG A 24 21.95 -15.71 23.99
C ARG A 24 21.87 -16.13 22.54
N TRP A 25 20.67 -16.27 22.00
CA TRP A 25 20.51 -16.74 20.63
C TRP A 25 19.18 -16.31 20.05
N LEU A 26 19.19 -15.99 18.76
CA LEU A 26 18.00 -15.83 17.94
C LEU A 26 18.28 -16.48 16.58
N PRO A 27 17.26 -17.01 15.88
CA PRO A 27 17.42 -17.56 14.54
C PRO A 27 17.52 -16.43 13.50
N ILE A 28 18.53 -15.55 13.64
CA ILE A 28 18.69 -14.29 12.89
C ILE A 28 18.65 -14.51 11.37
N ALA A 29 19.31 -15.57 10.87
CA ALA A 29 19.31 -15.89 9.45
C ALA A 29 17.89 -16.21 8.93
N ALA A 30 17.14 -17.04 9.68
CA ALA A 30 15.78 -17.40 9.33
C ALA A 30 14.83 -16.19 9.43
N LEU A 31 14.95 -15.40 10.49
CA LEU A 31 14.21 -14.14 10.68
C LEU A 31 14.45 -13.15 9.55
N GLY A 32 15.71 -12.99 9.11
CA GLY A 32 16.07 -12.09 8.01
C GLY A 32 15.47 -12.53 6.68
N ILE A 33 15.44 -13.84 6.42
CA ILE A 33 14.81 -14.39 5.22
C ILE A 33 13.31 -14.18 5.25
N GLU A 34 12.63 -14.49 6.36
CA GLU A 34 11.17 -14.25 6.48
C GLU A 34 10.80 -12.77 6.42
N SER A 35 11.61 -11.92 7.04
CA SER A 35 11.46 -10.46 6.97
C SER A 35 11.57 -9.94 5.54
N THR A 36 12.47 -10.53 4.75
CA THR A 36 12.62 -10.20 3.32
C THR A 36 11.42 -10.71 2.53
N ARG A 37 10.97 -11.95 2.78
CA ARG A 37 9.77 -12.53 2.14
C ARG A 37 8.56 -11.63 2.38
N GLU A 38 8.36 -11.13 3.60
CA GLU A 38 7.25 -10.23 3.94
C GLU A 38 7.25 -8.93 3.13
N ARG A 39 8.43 -8.38 2.81
CA ARG A 39 8.61 -7.09 2.13
C ARG A 39 8.69 -7.20 0.60
N THR A 40 8.77 -8.40 0.03
CA THR A 40 8.87 -8.57 -1.43
C THR A 40 7.60 -8.06 -2.15
N PRO A 41 7.71 -7.15 -3.13
CA PRO A 41 6.57 -6.72 -3.95
C PRO A 41 5.90 -7.88 -4.70
N MET A 42 4.66 -7.69 -5.17
CA MET A 42 3.89 -8.70 -5.92
C MET A 42 3.57 -9.99 -5.14
N THR A 43 3.65 -9.92 -3.81
CA THR A 43 3.35 -11.05 -2.93
C THR A 43 2.39 -10.64 -1.81
N PRO A 44 1.75 -11.59 -1.10
CA PRO A 44 0.82 -11.25 -0.04
C PRO A 44 1.53 -10.45 1.06
N PHE A 45 0.97 -9.28 1.37
CA PHE A 45 1.36 -8.47 2.54
C PHE A 45 0.49 -8.82 3.76
N PRO A 46 1.04 -8.67 4.98
CA PRO A 46 0.30 -8.82 6.22
C PRO A 46 -0.84 -7.79 6.30
N ALA A 47 -1.91 -8.11 7.04
CA ALA A 47 -3.11 -7.29 7.11
C ALA A 47 -2.85 -5.82 7.49
N PRO A 48 -1.97 -5.49 8.46
CA PRO A 48 -1.64 -4.10 8.79
C PRO A 48 -1.08 -3.28 7.61
N ASN A 49 -0.49 -3.92 6.59
CA ASN A 49 0.05 -3.24 5.40
C ASN A 49 -1.02 -2.81 4.40
N ARG A 50 -2.27 -3.26 4.55
CA ARG A 50 -3.34 -2.98 3.58
C ARG A 50 -4.16 -1.74 3.91
N LEU A 51 -4.10 -1.27 5.16
CA LEU A 51 -4.85 -0.08 5.58
C LEU A 51 -4.15 1.20 5.11
N HIS A 52 -2.87 1.33 5.42
CA HIS A 52 -2.03 2.46 5.03
C HIS A 52 -0.56 2.02 4.99
N VAL A 53 0.20 2.62 4.08
CA VAL A 53 1.64 2.38 3.96
C VAL A 53 2.34 3.16 5.08
N TRP A 54 3.04 2.44 5.97
CA TRP A 54 3.87 3.05 7.00
C TRP A 54 5.33 2.66 6.81
N TRP A 55 6.19 3.62 6.45
CA TRP A 55 7.57 3.35 6.03
C TRP A 55 8.45 2.73 7.14
N ALA A 56 8.19 3.07 8.40
CA ALA A 56 8.97 2.58 9.53
C ALA A 56 8.51 1.21 10.06
N ARG A 57 7.56 0.54 9.40
CA ARG A 57 6.96 -0.70 9.92
C ARG A 57 7.97 -1.86 9.94
N ARG A 58 8.12 -2.48 11.11
CA ARG A 58 8.95 -3.68 11.31
C ARG A 58 8.22 -4.94 10.83
N PRO A 59 8.92 -5.93 10.26
CA PRO A 59 8.31 -7.19 9.86
C PRO A 59 7.63 -7.88 11.04
N LEU A 60 6.43 -8.44 10.84
CA LEU A 60 5.67 -9.06 11.92
C LEU A 60 6.42 -10.24 12.55
N VAL A 61 7.08 -11.06 11.73
CA VAL A 61 7.90 -12.18 12.22
C VAL A 61 9.02 -11.72 13.17
N ALA A 62 9.67 -10.59 12.85
CA ALA A 62 10.74 -10.03 13.67
C ALA A 62 10.19 -9.40 14.94
N SER A 63 9.06 -8.68 14.86
CA SER A 63 8.37 -8.12 16.02
C SER A 63 7.92 -9.21 17.00
N ARG A 64 7.29 -10.29 16.51
CA ARG A 64 6.87 -11.42 17.35
C ARG A 64 8.06 -12.10 18.01
N ALA A 65 9.14 -12.32 17.25
CA ALA A 65 10.36 -12.92 17.79
C ALA A 65 10.98 -12.07 18.89
N ALA A 66 11.07 -10.75 18.71
CA ALA A 66 11.59 -9.84 19.72
C ALA A 66 10.75 -9.88 21.01
N VAL A 67 9.42 -9.79 20.89
CA VAL A 67 8.51 -9.85 22.05
C VAL A 67 8.63 -11.20 22.78
N LEU A 68 8.52 -12.32 22.07
CA LEU A 68 8.56 -13.64 22.68
C LEU A 68 9.93 -13.97 23.29
N ALA A 69 11.01 -13.61 22.61
CA ALA A 69 12.38 -13.85 23.09
C ALA A 69 12.75 -13.01 24.32
N SER A 70 12.03 -11.92 24.58
CA SER A 70 12.24 -11.07 25.74
C SER A 70 11.65 -11.67 27.03
N VAL A 71 10.75 -12.65 26.92
CA VAL A 71 10.12 -13.31 28.08
C VAL A 71 10.52 -14.78 28.25
N LEU A 72 11.15 -15.37 27.24
CA LEU A 72 11.63 -16.74 27.30
C LEU A 72 13.06 -16.79 27.88
N PRO A 73 13.36 -17.81 28.70
CA PRO A 73 14.71 -18.06 29.17
C PRO A 73 15.66 -18.46 28.03
N ALA A 74 16.95 -18.29 28.24
CA ALA A 74 18.00 -18.70 27.30
C ALA A 74 17.93 -20.19 26.89
N ASP A 75 17.44 -21.06 27.78
CA ASP A 75 17.32 -22.50 27.58
C ASP A 75 16.02 -22.93 26.87
N ALA A 76 15.19 -21.99 26.42
CA ALA A 76 13.91 -22.32 25.81
C ALA A 76 14.06 -23.19 24.55
N ASP A 77 13.09 -24.08 24.33
CA ASP A 77 13.13 -25.02 23.21
C ASP A 77 13.15 -24.29 21.86
N ARG A 78 14.18 -24.58 21.08
CA ARG A 78 14.47 -23.90 19.82
C ARG A 78 13.36 -24.08 18.79
N LYS A 79 12.80 -25.29 18.70
CA LYS A 79 11.77 -25.64 17.72
C LYS A 79 10.43 -25.03 18.09
N ALA A 80 10.07 -25.06 19.38
CA ALA A 80 8.86 -24.42 19.89
C ALA A 80 8.91 -22.90 19.67
N PHE A 81 10.07 -22.27 19.90
CA PHE A 81 10.25 -20.85 19.59
C PHE A 81 10.08 -20.56 18.10
N GLU A 82 10.79 -21.30 17.22
CA GLU A 82 10.70 -21.14 15.76
C GLU A 82 9.27 -21.36 15.26
N HIS A 83 8.56 -22.36 15.81
CA HIS A 83 7.16 -22.61 15.51
C HIS A 83 6.25 -21.44 15.89
N ALA A 84 6.37 -20.94 17.12
CA ALA A 84 5.56 -19.83 17.62
C ALA A 84 5.76 -18.54 16.81
N ILE A 85 6.96 -18.34 16.25
CA ILE A 85 7.22 -17.21 15.36
C ILE A 85 6.75 -17.43 13.91
N GLY A 86 6.17 -18.60 13.61
CA GLY A 86 5.63 -18.97 12.29
C GLY A 86 6.65 -19.55 11.33
N ILE A 87 7.85 -19.91 11.82
CA ILE A 87 8.88 -20.57 11.01
C ILE A 87 8.67 -22.08 11.13
N HIS A 88 7.95 -22.65 10.17
CA HIS A 88 7.56 -24.08 10.16
C HIS A 88 8.43 -24.95 9.24
N GLY A 89 9.56 -24.42 8.79
CA GLY A 89 10.50 -25.12 7.91
C GLY A 89 11.87 -24.47 7.97
N ASP A 90 12.73 -24.78 6.99
CA ASP A 90 14.09 -24.24 6.92
C ASP A 90 14.20 -23.17 5.80
N PRO A 91 13.94 -21.89 6.12
CA PRO A 91 14.10 -20.82 5.15
C PRO A 91 15.54 -20.65 4.68
N VAL A 92 16.54 -21.04 5.49
CA VAL A 92 17.97 -20.95 5.12
C VAL A 92 18.30 -21.97 4.04
N ALA A 93 17.85 -23.23 4.19
CA ALA A 93 17.99 -24.25 3.15
C ALA A 93 17.24 -23.85 1.87
N SER A 94 16.00 -23.34 2.00
CA SER A 94 15.26 -22.79 0.87
C SER A 94 16.03 -21.69 0.15
N ARG A 95 16.62 -20.75 0.91
CA ARG A 95 17.39 -19.64 0.32
C ARG A 95 18.64 -20.15 -0.42
N ARG A 96 19.37 -21.10 0.17
CA ARG A 96 20.53 -21.74 -0.48
C ARG A 96 20.15 -22.40 -1.81
N ARG A 97 18.99 -23.08 -1.88
CA ARG A 97 18.47 -23.69 -3.11
C ARG A 97 18.13 -22.64 -4.18
N ILE A 98 17.46 -21.55 -3.79
CA ILE A 98 17.13 -20.44 -4.69
C ILE A 98 18.40 -19.80 -5.26
N ASP A 99 19.38 -19.50 -4.39
CA ASP A 99 20.63 -18.87 -4.82
C ASP A 99 21.45 -19.81 -5.71
N ALA A 100 21.41 -21.13 -5.48
CA ALA A 100 22.05 -22.12 -6.35
C ALA A 100 21.40 -22.18 -7.75
N ALA A 101 20.06 -22.22 -7.84
CA ALA A 101 19.35 -22.19 -9.12
C ALA A 101 19.63 -20.91 -9.90
N ARG A 102 19.65 -19.76 -9.21
CA ARG A 102 19.98 -18.46 -9.81
C ARG A 102 21.39 -18.43 -10.40
N ARG A 103 22.39 -19.02 -9.72
CA ARG A 103 23.76 -19.12 -10.24
C ARG A 103 23.85 -19.98 -11.50
N LYS A 104 22.98 -20.98 -11.63
CA LYS A 104 22.91 -21.86 -12.82
C LYS A 104 22.06 -21.28 -13.96
N GLY A 105 21.41 -20.14 -13.76
CA GLY A 105 20.46 -19.58 -14.74
C GLY A 105 19.17 -20.39 -14.88
N GLU A 106 18.89 -21.30 -13.93
CA GLU A 106 17.72 -22.15 -13.94
C GLU A 106 16.51 -21.38 -13.39
N ARG A 107 15.35 -21.54 -14.06
CA ARG A 107 14.09 -21.05 -13.50
C ARG A 107 13.70 -21.96 -12.35
N PHE A 108 13.45 -21.38 -11.19
CA PHE A 108 12.97 -22.15 -10.04
C PHE A 108 11.54 -22.63 -10.32
N GLU A 109 11.36 -23.94 -10.45
CA GLU A 109 10.05 -24.58 -10.62
C GLU A 109 9.50 -25.05 -9.26
N GLY A 110 8.21 -24.78 -9.00
CA GLY A 110 7.53 -25.13 -7.75
C GLY A 110 7.67 -24.10 -6.62
N ASP A 111 7.19 -24.47 -5.43
CA ASP A 111 7.22 -23.61 -4.24
C ASP A 111 8.62 -23.56 -3.64
N ALA A 112 9.20 -22.36 -3.58
CA ALA A 112 10.54 -22.15 -3.05
C ALA A 112 10.68 -22.41 -1.55
N TYR A 113 9.56 -22.46 -0.82
CA TYR A 113 9.48 -22.69 0.61
C TYR A 113 8.42 -23.74 0.89
N THR A 114 8.69 -24.66 1.83
CA THR A 114 7.80 -25.78 2.18
C THR A 114 6.62 -25.38 3.07
N TYR A 115 6.55 -24.10 3.46
CA TYR A 115 5.54 -23.58 4.38
C TYR A 115 5.12 -22.16 3.98
N LYS A 116 3.96 -21.75 4.51
CA LYS A 116 3.43 -20.39 4.33
C LYS A 116 4.38 -19.37 4.95
N ARG A 117 4.23 -18.10 4.62
CA ARG A 117 5.07 -17.04 5.21
C ARG A 117 4.84 -16.93 6.70
N ALA A 118 5.89 -16.70 7.47
CA ALA A 118 5.80 -16.71 8.93
C ALA A 118 4.79 -15.72 9.51
N PHE A 119 4.62 -14.55 8.89
CA PHE A 119 3.62 -13.56 9.33
C PHE A 119 2.17 -14.09 9.25
N SER A 120 1.90 -15.10 8.42
CA SER A 120 0.57 -15.68 8.25
C SER A 120 0.20 -16.68 9.35
N HIS A 121 1.18 -17.09 10.17
CA HIS A 121 0.91 -17.88 11.37
C HIS A 121 0.14 -17.03 12.39
N LEU A 122 -0.94 -17.59 12.91
CA LEU A 122 -1.71 -17.04 14.03
C LEU A 122 -1.27 -17.78 15.29
N PRO A 123 -0.65 -17.10 16.27
CA PRO A 123 -0.33 -17.72 17.54
C PRO A 123 -1.56 -18.39 18.15
N ASP A 124 -1.44 -19.67 18.46
CA ASP A 124 -2.50 -20.47 19.05
C ASP A 124 -2.33 -20.61 20.58
N ALA A 125 -3.12 -21.49 21.18
CA ALA A 125 -3.08 -21.72 22.63
C ALA A 125 -1.73 -22.27 23.10
N ASP A 126 -1.03 -23.07 22.27
CA ASP A 126 0.27 -23.66 22.64
C ASP A 126 1.37 -22.61 22.58
N ASP A 127 1.33 -21.72 21.58
CA ASP A 127 2.25 -20.58 21.47
C ASP A 127 2.06 -19.59 22.63
N GLN A 128 0.82 -19.32 23.03
CA GLN A 128 0.51 -18.48 24.20
C GLN A 128 0.92 -19.17 25.51
N ALA A 129 0.76 -20.50 25.60
CA ALA A 129 1.22 -21.27 26.75
C ALA A 129 2.76 -21.26 26.85
N LEU A 130 3.48 -21.26 25.73
CA LEU A 130 4.94 -21.10 25.71
C LEU A 130 5.35 -19.75 26.32
N ALA A 131 4.72 -18.65 25.89
CA ALA A 131 4.93 -17.33 26.47
C ALA A 131 4.66 -17.31 27.99
N LYS A 132 3.53 -17.89 28.42
CA LYS A 132 3.14 -17.97 29.84
C LYS A 132 4.13 -18.80 30.67
N ARG A 133 4.62 -19.93 30.15
CA ARG A 133 5.67 -20.73 30.80
C ARG A 133 6.97 -19.95 30.96
N GLY A 134 7.32 -19.13 29.96
CA GLY A 134 8.41 -18.16 30.05
C GLY A 134 8.26 -17.29 31.28
N LEU A 135 7.14 -16.58 31.40
CA LEU A 135 6.84 -15.71 32.56
C LEU A 135 6.89 -16.44 33.90
N MET A 136 6.34 -17.66 33.99
CA MET A 136 6.37 -18.46 35.22
C MET A 136 7.80 -18.77 35.67
N LYS A 137 8.71 -19.09 34.74
CA LYS A 137 10.13 -19.29 35.05
C LYS A 137 10.79 -18.02 35.59
N LEU A 138 10.24 -16.84 35.29
CA LEU A 138 10.70 -15.54 35.80
C LEU A 138 10.07 -15.16 37.14
N GLY A 139 9.17 -16.00 37.68
CA GLY A 139 8.36 -15.63 38.84
C GLY A 139 7.35 -14.52 38.55
N LEU A 140 7.05 -14.24 37.28
CA LEU A 140 6.10 -13.21 36.86
C LEU A 140 4.74 -13.81 36.54
N SER A 141 3.69 -13.21 37.08
CA SER A 141 2.30 -13.60 36.78
C SER A 141 1.77 -12.98 35.49
N SER A 142 2.29 -11.80 35.12
CA SER A 142 1.94 -11.06 33.91
C SER A 142 3.04 -10.06 33.54
N VAL A 143 3.05 -9.61 32.29
CA VAL A 143 3.90 -8.51 31.80
C VAL A 143 3.10 -7.57 30.92
N THR A 144 3.53 -6.32 30.89
CA THR A 144 3.02 -5.31 29.96
C THR A 144 4.12 -4.93 28.97
N VAL A 145 3.83 -5.07 27.68
CA VAL A 145 4.72 -4.62 26.60
C VAL A 145 4.41 -3.16 26.28
N LEU A 146 5.43 -2.31 26.35
CA LEU A 146 5.34 -0.89 25.98
C LEU A 146 6.14 -0.66 24.70
N ASP A 147 5.49 -0.14 23.66
CA ASP A 147 6.14 0.44 22.49
C ASP A 147 5.76 1.93 22.40
N PRO A 148 6.63 2.85 22.87
CA PRO A 148 6.32 4.28 22.93
C PRO A 148 6.42 4.98 21.56
N THR A 149 6.88 4.26 20.53
CA THR A 149 7.12 4.75 19.16
C THR A 149 6.65 3.71 18.13
N ALA A 150 5.42 3.24 18.31
CA ALA A 150 4.91 2.04 17.66
C ALA A 150 4.67 2.19 16.15
N GLY A 151 4.47 3.42 15.67
CA GLY A 151 4.30 3.76 14.27
C GLY A 151 3.22 2.92 13.59
N GLY A 152 3.67 1.95 12.78
CA GLY A 152 2.78 1.09 12.02
C GLY A 152 2.10 -0.01 12.84
N GLY A 153 2.42 -0.13 14.13
CA GLY A 153 1.76 -1.02 15.10
C GLY A 153 2.25 -2.47 15.15
N SER A 154 3.39 -2.82 14.55
CA SER A 154 3.83 -4.24 14.45
C SER A 154 4.10 -4.90 15.80
N ILE A 155 4.79 -4.20 16.72
CA ILE A 155 5.09 -4.74 18.05
C ILE A 155 3.80 -4.85 18.88
N PRO A 156 2.96 -3.81 18.99
CA PRO A 156 1.68 -3.95 19.67
C PRO A 156 0.81 -5.06 19.10
N PHE A 157 0.74 -5.18 17.77
CA PHE A 157 -0.06 -6.20 17.08
C PHE A 157 0.41 -7.63 17.39
N GLU A 158 1.71 -7.91 17.39
CA GLU A 158 2.20 -9.25 17.74
C GLU A 158 2.15 -9.52 19.25
N SER A 159 2.33 -8.49 20.07
CA SER A 159 2.25 -8.58 21.53
C SER A 159 0.87 -9.04 22.00
N VAL A 160 -0.20 -8.41 21.51
CA VAL A 160 -1.58 -8.80 21.87
C VAL A 160 -1.92 -10.22 21.39
N ARG A 161 -1.36 -10.67 20.26
CA ARG A 161 -1.59 -12.02 19.71
C ARG A 161 -0.93 -13.10 20.56
N LEU A 162 0.18 -12.78 21.23
CA LEU A 162 0.83 -13.63 22.22
C LEU A 162 0.15 -13.58 23.60
N GLY A 163 -0.88 -12.75 23.77
CA GLY A 163 -1.68 -12.65 25.00
C GLY A 163 -1.14 -11.68 26.04
N PHE A 164 -0.23 -10.77 25.68
CA PHE A 164 0.31 -9.79 26.63
C PHE A 164 -0.55 -8.53 26.73
N SER A 165 -0.61 -7.96 27.94
CA SER A 165 -1.01 -6.57 28.14
C SER A 165 -0.08 -5.67 27.32
N THR A 166 -0.63 -4.72 26.58
CA THR A 166 0.15 -3.98 25.57
C THR A 166 -0.24 -2.50 25.58
N ILE A 167 0.77 -1.63 25.61
CA ILE A 167 0.64 -0.19 25.46
C ILE A 167 1.43 0.22 24.22
N GLY A 168 0.72 0.69 23.19
CA GLY A 168 1.30 1.31 22.00
C GLY A 168 1.07 2.81 22.02
N ASN A 169 2.07 3.59 21.65
CA ASN A 169 1.96 5.04 21.49
C ASN A 169 2.73 5.50 20.26
N ASP A 170 2.20 6.54 19.60
CA ASP A 170 2.91 7.26 18.56
C ASP A 170 2.39 8.71 18.51
N LEU A 171 3.31 9.66 18.28
CA LEU A 171 2.96 11.09 18.17
C LEU A 171 2.19 11.39 16.88
N ASN A 172 2.40 10.61 15.82
CA ASN A 172 1.77 10.85 14.54
C ASN A 172 0.29 10.38 14.57
N PRO A 173 -0.68 11.26 14.25
CA PRO A 173 -2.10 10.90 14.32
C PRO A 173 -2.49 9.81 13.32
N VAL A 174 -1.78 9.68 12.20
CA VAL A 174 -2.00 8.60 11.23
C VAL A 174 -1.54 7.25 11.79
N ALA A 175 -0.37 7.21 12.45
CA ALA A 175 0.12 6.02 13.15
C ALA A 175 -0.86 5.58 14.25
N ALA A 176 -1.24 6.51 15.12
CA ALA A 176 -2.19 6.25 16.20
C ALA A 176 -3.53 5.69 15.67
N LEU A 177 -4.05 6.23 14.56
CA LEU A 177 -5.28 5.71 13.93
C LEU A 177 -5.09 4.31 13.34
N ILE A 178 -3.94 4.03 12.72
CA ILE A 178 -3.61 2.69 12.20
C ILE A 178 -3.58 1.68 13.34
N GLU A 179 -2.93 2.00 14.46
CA GLU A 179 -2.86 1.12 15.63
C GLU A 179 -4.26 0.85 16.20
N LYS A 180 -5.10 1.89 16.31
CA LYS A 180 -6.50 1.72 16.70
C LYS A 180 -7.25 0.79 15.77
N ALA A 181 -7.14 0.99 14.46
CA ALA A 181 -7.87 0.21 13.46
C ALA A 181 -7.38 -1.24 13.33
N THR A 182 -6.08 -1.48 13.55
CA THR A 182 -5.47 -2.81 13.37
C THR A 182 -5.38 -3.63 14.65
N VAL A 183 -5.34 -2.97 15.82
CA VAL A 183 -5.16 -3.62 17.14
C VAL A 183 -6.39 -3.39 18.02
N GLU A 184 -6.71 -2.14 18.36
CA GLU A 184 -7.72 -1.83 19.38
C GLU A 184 -9.15 -2.21 18.96
N TYR A 185 -9.61 -1.74 17.80
CA TYR A 185 -10.99 -1.94 17.35
C TYR A 185 -11.34 -3.41 17.11
N PRO A 186 -10.49 -4.23 16.46
CA PRO A 186 -10.76 -5.65 16.32
C PRO A 186 -10.86 -6.37 17.66
N LEU A 187 -9.99 -6.04 18.63
CA LEU A 187 -10.04 -6.62 19.98
C LEU A 187 -11.30 -6.21 20.75
N LYS A 188 -11.69 -4.93 20.64
CA LYS A 188 -12.82 -4.37 21.41
C LYS A 188 -14.18 -4.78 20.85
N HIS A 189 -14.30 -4.89 19.53
CA HIS A 189 -15.57 -5.11 18.85
C HIS A 189 -15.74 -6.51 18.25
N GLY A 190 -14.64 -7.25 18.09
CA GLY A 190 -14.64 -8.60 17.53
C GLY A 190 -15.28 -8.67 16.15
N ALA A 191 -15.96 -9.80 15.88
CA ALA A 191 -16.59 -10.06 14.58
C ALA A 191 -17.68 -9.05 14.18
N ARG A 192 -18.26 -8.31 15.14
CA ARG A 192 -19.28 -7.27 14.88
C ARG A 192 -18.72 -6.04 14.17
N LEU A 193 -17.41 -5.83 14.21
CA LEU A 193 -16.76 -4.68 13.56
C LEU A 193 -16.95 -4.71 12.04
N LYS A 194 -16.77 -5.88 11.42
CA LYS A 194 -16.86 -6.05 9.97
C LYS A 194 -18.22 -5.63 9.39
N PRO A 195 -19.37 -6.19 9.83
CA PRO A 195 -20.66 -5.79 9.28
C PRO A 195 -20.99 -4.32 9.56
N ALA A 196 -20.59 -3.78 10.72
CA ALA A 196 -20.78 -2.36 11.03
C ALA A 196 -19.97 -1.46 10.08
N PHE A 197 -18.71 -1.80 9.83
CA PHE A 197 -17.86 -1.11 8.86
C PHE A 197 -18.43 -1.20 7.44
N GLU A 198 -18.87 -2.39 7.02
CA GLU A 198 -19.47 -2.59 5.70
C GLU A 198 -20.75 -1.75 5.51
N ALA A 199 -21.60 -1.66 6.53
CA ALA A 199 -22.79 -0.82 6.49
C ALA A 199 -22.46 0.69 6.39
N LEU A 200 -21.52 1.17 7.22
CA LEU A 200 -21.07 2.57 7.19
C LEU A 200 -20.38 2.91 5.87
N ALA A 201 -19.54 2.02 5.36
CA ALA A 201 -18.85 2.19 4.09
C ALA A 201 -19.85 2.24 2.92
N ALA A 202 -20.88 1.38 2.92
CA ALA A 202 -21.92 1.39 1.90
C ALA A 202 -22.70 2.72 1.91
N GLU A 203 -23.07 3.23 3.10
CA GLU A 203 -23.75 4.51 3.22
C GLU A 203 -22.86 5.69 2.80
N PHE A 204 -21.58 5.66 3.18
CA PHE A 204 -20.60 6.65 2.74
C PHE A 204 -20.48 6.66 1.21
N VAL A 205 -20.30 5.48 0.60
CA VAL A 205 -20.21 5.31 -0.85
C VAL A 205 -21.46 5.85 -1.53
N LYS A 206 -22.65 5.52 -1.04
CA LYS A 206 -23.92 6.04 -1.57
C LYS A 206 -23.98 7.57 -1.56
N ARG A 207 -23.64 8.21 -0.43
CA ARG A 207 -23.63 9.68 -0.31
C ARG A 207 -22.60 10.32 -1.22
N ARG A 208 -21.38 9.75 -1.26
CA ARG A 208 -20.30 10.20 -2.12
C ARG A 208 -20.71 10.13 -3.60
N GLU A 209 -21.26 8.99 -4.05
CA GLU A 209 -21.71 8.84 -5.43
C GLU A 209 -22.77 9.88 -5.79
N ALA A 210 -23.75 10.13 -4.92
CA ALA A 210 -24.75 11.16 -5.17
C ALA A 210 -24.15 12.58 -5.32
N GLN A 211 -23.12 12.91 -4.54
CA GLN A 211 -22.43 14.20 -4.64
C GLN A 211 -21.50 14.31 -5.85
N LEU A 212 -20.87 13.20 -6.24
CA LEU A 212 -19.89 13.17 -7.33
C LEU A 212 -20.51 12.96 -8.70
N ALA A 213 -21.71 12.36 -8.78
CA ALA A 213 -22.39 12.05 -10.04
C ALA A 213 -22.49 13.21 -11.04
N PRO A 214 -22.71 14.48 -10.65
CA PRO A 214 -22.74 15.59 -11.60
C PRO A 214 -21.40 15.89 -12.28
N TYR A 215 -20.28 15.50 -11.65
CA TYR A 215 -18.93 15.83 -12.11
C TYR A 215 -18.26 14.74 -12.93
N PHE A 216 -18.80 13.52 -12.91
CA PHE A 216 -18.25 12.38 -13.62
C PHE A 216 -19.26 11.82 -14.62
N PRO A 217 -18.87 11.60 -15.88
CA PRO A 217 -19.78 11.04 -16.86
C PRO A 217 -20.18 9.61 -16.45
N PRO A 218 -21.43 9.20 -16.75
CA PRO A 218 -21.83 7.82 -16.54
C PRO A 218 -20.94 6.90 -17.38
N GLU A 219 -20.69 5.70 -16.85
CA GLU A 219 -19.99 4.66 -17.59
C GLU A 219 -20.80 4.28 -18.83
N PRO A 220 -20.15 4.07 -19.99
CA PRO A 220 -20.84 3.81 -21.25
C PRO A 220 -21.58 2.48 -21.26
N GLU A 221 -21.16 1.53 -20.41
CA GLU A 221 -21.73 0.19 -20.28
C GLU A 221 -21.67 -0.27 -18.81
N PRO A 222 -22.60 -1.12 -18.33
CA PRO A 222 -22.64 -1.58 -16.94
C PRO A 222 -21.40 -2.33 -16.43
N ASN A 223 -20.54 -2.80 -17.33
CA ASN A 223 -19.31 -3.54 -17.04
C ASN A 223 -18.04 -2.72 -17.32
N CYS A 224 -18.17 -1.42 -17.55
CA CYS A 224 -17.05 -0.50 -17.72
C CYS A 224 -16.82 0.26 -16.41
N ILE A 225 -15.57 0.61 -16.11
CA ILE A 225 -15.23 1.49 -14.99
C ILE A 225 -14.35 2.62 -15.50
N SER A 226 -14.70 3.87 -15.21
CA SER A 226 -13.82 5.02 -15.47
C SER A 226 -12.56 4.90 -14.63
N THR A 227 -11.38 4.89 -15.26
CA THR A 227 -10.10 4.69 -14.57
C THR A 227 -9.19 5.91 -14.64
N ASN A 228 -9.23 6.64 -15.75
CA ASN A 228 -8.37 7.80 -15.96
C ASN A 228 -9.11 8.88 -16.74
N TYR A 229 -8.79 10.14 -16.43
CA TYR A 229 -9.25 11.33 -17.12
C TYR A 229 -8.02 12.05 -17.67
N LEU A 230 -7.93 12.21 -18.99
CA LEU A 230 -6.80 12.85 -19.65
C LEU A 230 -7.15 14.28 -20.02
N TRP A 231 -6.36 15.21 -19.47
CA TRP A 231 -6.54 16.65 -19.62
C TRP A 231 -5.34 17.24 -20.35
N ALA A 232 -5.61 18.18 -21.26
CA ALA A 232 -4.58 18.99 -21.89
C ALA A 232 -4.53 20.34 -21.18
N ARG A 233 -3.33 20.87 -20.93
CA ARG A 233 -3.18 22.28 -20.56
C ARG A 233 -3.61 23.15 -21.73
N THR A 234 -4.17 24.32 -21.46
CA THR A 234 -4.65 25.22 -22.51
C THR A 234 -4.08 26.62 -22.34
N VAL A 235 -3.88 27.30 -23.46
CA VAL A 235 -3.54 28.73 -23.53
C VAL A 235 -4.45 29.42 -24.54
N ARG A 236 -4.59 30.74 -24.44
CA ARG A 236 -5.26 31.53 -25.47
C ARG A 236 -4.27 31.91 -26.55
N CYS A 237 -4.64 31.68 -27.80
CA CYS A 237 -3.84 32.13 -28.93
C CYS A 237 -3.90 33.67 -29.02
N PRO A 238 -2.78 34.40 -28.96
CA PRO A 238 -2.79 35.87 -29.00
C PRO A 238 -3.23 36.44 -30.35
N TYR A 239 -3.29 35.61 -31.40
CA TYR A 239 -3.67 36.02 -32.75
C TYR A 239 -5.17 35.85 -33.04
N CYS A 240 -5.81 34.88 -32.39
CA CYS A 240 -7.21 34.55 -32.70
C CYS A 240 -8.10 34.35 -31.47
N GLU A 241 -7.58 34.47 -30.25
CA GLU A 241 -8.27 34.23 -28.96
C GLU A 241 -8.77 32.79 -28.74
N GLY A 242 -8.37 31.87 -29.63
CA GLY A 242 -8.73 30.47 -29.56
C GLY A 242 -8.10 29.77 -28.37
N LEU A 243 -8.89 28.96 -27.66
CA LEU A 243 -8.38 28.08 -26.62
C LEU A 243 -7.63 26.90 -27.26
N VAL A 244 -6.30 26.95 -27.17
CA VAL A 244 -5.38 25.97 -27.76
C VAL A 244 -5.02 24.92 -26.72
N PRO A 245 -5.42 23.65 -26.88
CA PRO A 245 -4.94 22.57 -26.03
C PRO A 245 -3.51 22.22 -26.41
N LEU A 246 -2.66 22.03 -25.41
CA LEU A 246 -1.23 21.79 -25.53
C LEU A 246 -0.94 20.31 -25.36
N SER A 247 -0.45 19.68 -26.42
CA SER A 247 0.03 18.29 -26.38
C SER A 247 1.09 18.04 -27.46
N PRO A 248 2.19 17.33 -27.14
CA PRO A 248 3.20 16.98 -28.14
C PRO A 248 2.68 15.95 -29.16
N ASN A 249 1.66 15.17 -28.81
CA ASN A 249 0.98 14.25 -29.72
C ASN A 249 -0.42 13.90 -29.20
N TRP A 250 -1.22 13.22 -30.02
CA TRP A 250 -2.58 12.82 -29.69
C TRP A 250 -2.77 11.30 -29.69
N ARG A 251 -1.71 10.54 -29.43
CA ARG A 251 -1.76 9.06 -29.36
C ARG A 251 -2.16 8.61 -27.95
N LEU A 252 -3.12 7.69 -27.87
CA LEU A 252 -3.63 7.17 -26.60
C LEU A 252 -3.13 5.75 -26.29
N ALA A 253 -3.04 4.89 -27.31
CA ALA A 253 -2.70 3.48 -27.15
C ALA A 253 -1.83 2.94 -28.31
N PRO A 254 -1.15 1.79 -28.12
CA PRO A 254 -0.31 1.20 -29.17
C PRO A 254 -1.10 0.64 -30.36
N ASP A 255 -2.39 0.34 -30.18
CA ASP A 255 -3.29 -0.27 -31.17
C ASP A 255 -3.79 0.70 -32.26
N GLY A 256 -3.39 1.97 -32.19
CA GLY A 256 -3.83 3.02 -33.12
C GLY A 256 -4.91 3.95 -32.56
N THR A 257 -5.41 3.70 -31.35
CA THR A 257 -6.33 4.61 -30.67
C THR A 257 -5.65 5.95 -30.37
N GLY A 258 -6.32 7.06 -30.71
CA GLY A 258 -5.84 8.41 -30.49
C GLY A 258 -6.95 9.46 -30.61
N VAL A 259 -6.55 10.71 -30.77
CA VAL A 259 -7.46 11.87 -30.75
C VAL A 259 -7.29 12.71 -32.00
N ARG A 260 -8.44 13.11 -32.56
CA ARG A 260 -8.56 14.11 -33.61
C ARG A 260 -9.17 15.38 -33.02
N LEU A 261 -8.46 16.50 -33.17
CA LEU A 261 -8.96 17.83 -32.85
C LEU A 261 -9.99 18.27 -33.88
N LYS A 262 -11.07 18.87 -33.40
CA LYS A 262 -12.11 19.52 -34.19
C LYS A 262 -12.25 20.97 -33.71
N PRO A 263 -11.49 21.91 -34.29
CA PRO A 263 -11.58 23.32 -33.93
C PRO A 263 -12.98 23.87 -34.20
N ARG A 264 -13.58 24.55 -33.21
CA ARG A 264 -14.84 25.27 -33.33
C ARG A 264 -14.56 26.76 -33.40
N LEU A 265 -14.86 27.37 -34.55
CA LEU A 265 -14.50 28.76 -34.85
C LEU A 265 -15.30 29.81 -34.04
N GLY A 266 -16.28 29.38 -33.24
CA GLY A 266 -17.13 30.31 -32.48
C GLY A 266 -17.82 31.31 -33.40
N LYS A 267 -17.75 32.60 -33.04
CA LYS A 267 -18.32 33.72 -33.81
C LYS A 267 -17.34 34.37 -34.81
N GLY A 268 -16.07 33.96 -34.84
CA GLY A 268 -15.05 34.58 -35.69
C GLY A 268 -13.71 34.75 -35.00
N LEU A 269 -12.78 35.47 -35.63
CA LEU A 269 -11.46 35.79 -35.05
C LEU A 269 -11.59 36.78 -33.88
N GLY A 270 -10.74 36.63 -32.86
CA GLY A 270 -10.73 37.52 -31.69
C GLY A 270 -11.79 37.18 -30.62
N GLU A 271 -12.55 36.11 -30.83
CA GLU A 271 -13.64 35.71 -29.95
C GLU A 271 -13.22 34.59 -28.99
N ALA A 272 -13.42 34.81 -27.69
CA ALA A 272 -13.05 33.86 -26.63
C ALA A 272 -13.84 32.53 -26.66
N THR A 273 -14.87 32.43 -27.49
CA THR A 273 -15.73 31.24 -27.66
C THR A 273 -15.10 30.14 -28.53
N ARG A 274 -13.98 30.44 -29.19
CA ARG A 274 -13.21 29.51 -30.01
C ARG A 274 -12.56 28.43 -29.14
N ARG A 275 -12.88 27.16 -29.40
CA ARG A 275 -12.33 26.01 -28.65
C ARG A 275 -12.15 24.78 -29.53
N CYS A 276 -11.25 23.89 -29.15
CA CYS A 276 -11.15 22.58 -29.79
C CYS A 276 -12.13 21.59 -29.14
N GLU A 277 -12.83 20.80 -29.95
CA GLU A 277 -13.46 19.55 -29.50
C GLU A 277 -12.56 18.36 -29.84
N PHE A 278 -12.76 17.24 -29.15
CA PHE A 278 -11.94 16.05 -29.29
C PHE A 278 -12.80 14.88 -29.78
N VAL A 279 -12.28 14.14 -30.75
CA VAL A 279 -12.91 12.94 -31.28
C VAL A 279 -11.94 11.77 -31.14
N ILE A 280 -12.39 10.68 -30.50
CA ILE A 280 -11.60 9.44 -30.42
C ILE A 280 -11.61 8.78 -31.80
N VAL A 281 -10.43 8.40 -32.27
CA VAL A 281 -10.19 7.77 -33.57
C VAL A 281 -9.33 6.52 -33.39
N ASN A 282 -9.46 5.56 -34.30
CA ASN A 282 -8.85 4.22 -34.15
C ASN A 282 -7.71 3.95 -35.14
N LYS A 283 -7.35 4.94 -35.97
CA LYS A 283 -6.25 4.84 -36.93
C LYS A 283 -5.24 5.96 -36.71
N PRO A 284 -3.92 5.66 -36.69
CA PRO A 284 -2.89 6.70 -36.56
C PRO A 284 -2.99 7.82 -37.59
N SER A 285 -3.42 7.51 -38.82
CA SER A 285 -3.59 8.50 -39.89
C SER A 285 -4.71 9.52 -39.64
N GLU A 286 -5.60 9.26 -38.69
CA GLU A 286 -6.71 10.16 -38.32
C GLU A 286 -6.36 11.07 -37.13
N HIS A 287 -5.21 10.84 -36.49
CA HIS A 287 -4.76 11.64 -35.35
C HIS A 287 -4.44 13.06 -35.82
N SER A 288 -4.78 14.05 -35.00
CA SER A 288 -4.28 15.41 -35.25
C SER A 288 -2.79 15.49 -34.96
N ALA A 289 -2.11 16.44 -35.61
CA ALA A 289 -0.74 16.79 -35.25
C ALA A 289 -0.66 17.31 -33.80
N GLY A 290 0.49 17.13 -33.16
CA GLY A 290 0.79 17.78 -31.90
C GLY A 290 0.65 19.29 -32.01
N THR A 291 0.18 19.92 -30.94
CA THR A 291 0.04 21.37 -30.84
C THR A 291 1.21 22.02 -30.14
N VAL A 292 2.16 21.24 -29.60
CA VAL A 292 3.39 21.74 -28.98
C VAL A 292 4.61 21.01 -29.53
N ALA A 293 5.67 21.75 -29.82
CA ALA A 293 7.00 21.23 -30.13
C ALA A 293 8.05 22.23 -29.63
N ASP A 294 9.10 21.73 -28.97
CA ASP A 294 10.24 22.54 -28.51
C ASP A 294 9.90 23.79 -27.66
N GLY A 295 8.77 23.76 -26.96
CA GLY A 295 8.30 24.84 -26.09
C GLY A 295 7.32 25.81 -26.76
N ASP A 296 7.24 25.82 -28.09
CA ASP A 296 6.29 26.62 -28.86
C ASP A 296 5.00 25.83 -29.10
N ALA A 297 3.89 26.55 -29.31
CA ALA A 297 2.63 25.94 -29.69
C ALA A 297 2.18 26.35 -31.10
N LYS A 298 1.56 25.43 -31.84
CA LYS A 298 0.90 25.72 -33.11
C LYS A 298 -0.61 25.81 -32.90
N CYS A 299 -1.21 26.93 -33.29
CA CYS A 299 -2.64 27.13 -33.23
C CYS A 299 -3.37 26.14 -34.18
N PRO A 300 -4.24 25.24 -33.68
CA PRO A 300 -4.89 24.21 -34.49
C PRO A 300 -6.07 24.75 -35.30
N PHE A 301 -6.45 26.02 -35.13
CA PHE A 301 -7.56 26.62 -35.85
C PHE A 301 -7.17 26.89 -37.32
N PRO A 302 -7.95 26.41 -38.29
CA PRO A 302 -7.58 26.42 -39.71
C PRO A 302 -7.48 27.82 -40.32
N ASP A 303 -8.21 28.78 -39.77
CA ASP A 303 -8.21 30.20 -40.13
C ASP A 303 -7.17 31.02 -39.36
N CYS A 304 -6.34 30.39 -38.52
CA CYS A 304 -5.25 31.03 -37.78
C CYS A 304 -3.90 30.39 -38.06
N GLY A 305 -3.68 29.13 -37.64
CA GLY A 305 -2.44 28.39 -37.92
C GLY A 305 -1.11 28.93 -37.33
N HIS A 306 -1.13 30.10 -36.69
CA HIS A 306 0.06 30.80 -36.18
C HIS A 306 0.77 30.03 -35.07
N VAL A 307 2.08 30.24 -34.99
CA VAL A 307 2.93 29.78 -33.89
C VAL A 307 2.82 30.75 -32.72
N ILE A 308 2.56 30.20 -31.54
CA ILE A 308 2.56 30.88 -30.25
C ILE A 308 3.91 30.58 -29.61
N ASP A 309 4.69 31.64 -29.41
CA ASP A 309 6.04 31.56 -28.85
C ASP A 309 6.03 30.97 -27.42
N GLY A 310 7.06 30.21 -27.08
CA GLY A 310 7.20 29.62 -25.76
C GLY A 310 7.23 30.64 -24.62
N ASP A 311 7.75 31.85 -24.83
CA ASP A 311 7.74 32.91 -23.82
C ASP A 311 6.35 33.52 -23.63
N GLU A 312 5.52 33.56 -24.68
CA GLU A 312 4.10 33.89 -24.58
C GLU A 312 3.35 32.86 -23.72
N ILE A 313 3.59 31.56 -23.96
CA ILE A 313 2.99 30.46 -23.19
C ILE A 313 3.40 30.56 -21.72
N LYS A 314 4.70 30.78 -21.44
CA LYS A 314 5.22 30.96 -20.07
C LYS A 314 4.60 32.17 -19.40
N ARG A 315 4.46 33.30 -20.10
CA ARG A 315 3.83 34.52 -19.58
C ARG A 315 2.38 34.25 -19.17
N GLN A 316 1.60 33.58 -20.02
CA GLN A 316 0.22 33.19 -19.67
C GLN A 316 0.17 32.27 -18.46
N ALA A 317 1.07 31.28 -18.38
CA ALA A 317 1.15 30.38 -17.24
C ALA A 317 1.46 31.11 -15.92
N GLN A 318 2.47 31.99 -15.93
CA GLN A 318 2.88 32.78 -14.78
C GLN A 318 1.81 33.77 -14.33
N ALA A 319 1.01 34.30 -15.27
CA ALA A 319 -0.13 35.16 -15.00
C ALA A 319 -1.39 34.39 -14.54
N GLY A 320 -1.34 33.06 -14.42
CA GLY A 320 -2.50 32.23 -14.05
C GLY A 320 -3.53 32.03 -15.18
N GLY A 321 -3.19 32.38 -16.41
CA GLY A 321 -4.05 32.24 -17.59
C GLY A 321 -4.02 30.85 -18.25
N MET A 322 -3.17 29.94 -17.78
CA MET A 322 -3.13 28.56 -18.28
C MET A 322 -4.29 27.74 -17.73
N GLY A 323 -5.13 27.24 -18.63
CA GLY A 323 -6.29 26.42 -18.29
C GLY A 323 -6.05 24.93 -18.45
N GLU A 324 -7.15 24.19 -18.41
CA GLU A 324 -7.18 22.75 -18.69
C GLU A 324 -8.47 22.37 -19.42
N GLN A 325 -8.38 21.35 -20.27
CA GLN A 325 -9.53 20.83 -21.00
C GLN A 325 -9.47 19.30 -21.05
N LEU A 326 -10.54 18.65 -20.60
CA LEU A 326 -10.69 17.19 -20.67
C LEU A 326 -10.82 16.78 -22.13
N PHE A 327 -9.97 15.88 -22.58
CA PHE A 327 -10.00 15.39 -23.96
C PHE A 327 -10.27 13.90 -24.09
N THR A 328 -10.08 13.11 -23.03
CA THR A 328 -10.37 11.66 -23.06
C THR A 328 -10.72 11.13 -21.67
N VAL A 329 -11.71 10.25 -21.61
CA VAL A 329 -12.02 9.43 -20.43
C VAL A 329 -11.71 7.97 -20.77
N VAL A 330 -10.91 7.31 -19.94
CA VAL A 330 -10.44 5.94 -20.15
C VAL A 330 -11.25 4.99 -19.29
N PHE A 331 -11.88 4.03 -19.94
CA PHE A 331 -12.68 2.99 -19.28
C PHE A 331 -11.96 1.65 -19.31
N LYS A 332 -12.02 0.91 -18.20
CA LYS A 332 -11.70 -0.53 -18.17
C LYS A 332 -12.98 -1.33 -18.25
N ARG A 333 -13.08 -2.21 -19.24
CA ARG A 333 -14.17 -3.16 -19.37
C ARG A 333 -13.80 -4.48 -18.72
N ARG A 334 -14.66 -5.00 -17.85
CA ARG A 334 -14.56 -6.39 -17.40
C ARG A 334 -14.99 -7.32 -18.52
N ILE A 335 -14.09 -8.19 -18.93
CA ILE A 335 -14.32 -9.22 -19.95
C ILE A 335 -14.39 -10.56 -19.24
N GLU A 336 -15.52 -11.28 -19.36
CA GLU A 336 -15.58 -12.66 -18.91
C GLU A 336 -14.79 -13.54 -19.87
N THR A 337 -13.57 -13.89 -19.50
CA THR A 337 -12.79 -14.86 -20.25
C THR A 337 -13.20 -16.27 -19.85
N ARG A 338 -13.13 -17.24 -20.77
CA ARG A 338 -13.18 -18.67 -20.45
C ARG A 338 -11.82 -19.27 -20.73
N THR A 339 -11.30 -20.05 -19.80
CA THR A 339 -10.11 -20.87 -20.03
C THR A 339 -10.40 -21.91 -21.12
N LYS A 340 -9.35 -22.45 -21.76
CA LYS A 340 -9.49 -23.55 -22.74
C LYS A 340 -10.23 -24.78 -22.17
N ALA A 341 -10.26 -24.94 -20.84
CA ALA A 341 -10.97 -25.99 -20.11
C ALA A 341 -12.41 -25.59 -19.68
N GLY A 342 -12.97 -24.49 -20.21
CA GLY A 342 -14.35 -24.07 -19.96
C GLY A 342 -14.61 -23.35 -18.63
N LYS A 343 -13.62 -23.26 -17.72
CA LYS A 343 -13.76 -22.50 -16.46
C LYS A 343 -13.74 -21.00 -16.74
N ARG A 344 -14.57 -20.22 -16.02
CA ARG A 344 -14.51 -18.75 -16.01
C ARG A 344 -13.11 -18.29 -15.60
N GLY A 345 -12.43 -17.56 -16.48
CA GLY A 345 -11.25 -16.77 -16.16
C GLY A 345 -11.66 -15.55 -15.34
N ARG A 346 -10.70 -15.01 -14.57
CA ARG A 346 -10.92 -13.85 -13.71
C ARG A 346 -10.97 -12.56 -14.49
#